data_AF-A0A1Q4BYG3-F1
#
_entry.id   AF-A0A1Q4BYG3-F1
#
_cell.length_a   1.000
_cell.length_b   1.000
_cell.length_c   1.000
_cell.angle_alpha   90.00
_cell.angle_beta   90.00
_cell.angle_gamma   90.00
#
_symmetry.space_group_name_H-M   'P 1'
#
loop_
_entity.id
_entity.type
_entity.pdbx_description
1 polymer ?
#
loop_
_entity_poly.entity_id
_entity_poly.type
_entity_poly.pdbx_seq_one_letter_code
_entity_poly.pdbx_strand_id
1 'polypeptide(L)'
;MWSMGRRFKADRSGNIAIMGAGCMMLVMGCAALGVDVGTIFADRRKAQSAADLAAIVAASDIGNATNAARATVVDNAYPASAVVAVELGNYTADAARAPRARFVTPAPGVANAARVTLQTETPLHFARMFTGADRFTITTTATAASTAVASFAIGSRLLALNGGLLNTVLGSMLGTSLSLSVMDYRALIDARIDAFDFLSALATRLSLTGVTYDEVLRGNVKIADIVAAMLSAQQAANGVNSATTALSRISFALAGVTTKIVPGKLIDLGPYSSLAVGQKPQTGVSVGLYDLLSATGAIANGAHQIEAAVDLGLPGVASVSMLATIGEHPQGASWIAVGARGARVHTAQTRILAQIQLIGSGSVAAVNLPVYVEVASGTATLDAVSCGFPNVDSSRVTLGVTPGIVDAWIGNVTKAEMTNFTGKPNPGSATLVNLGAVQVSGKAHAGVGNTTPTAVDFSYADITAQSKKTVTTSNLAQSLTGSLLGDLALNIKVGPLGLPVPGLGTTVTSIIGSATGSIDQVLASLLATLGVGVGQADVWVSGVRCDRAVLVN
;
A
#
# COMPACT_ATOMS: atom_id res chain seq x y z
N MET A 1 39.64 -38.38 -94.85
CA MET A 1 38.40 -37.68 -94.44
C MET A 1 37.38 -38.57 -93.70
N TRP A 2 37.22 -39.86 -94.06
CA TRP A 2 36.21 -40.73 -93.43
C TRP A 2 36.51 -41.19 -91.99
N SER A 3 37.80 -41.22 -91.58
CA SER A 3 38.22 -41.58 -90.21
C SER A 3 38.05 -40.45 -89.18
N MET A 4 38.13 -39.18 -89.61
CA MET A 4 37.91 -38.02 -88.73
C MET A 4 36.42 -37.82 -88.40
N GLY A 5 35.52 -38.04 -89.36
CA GLY A 5 34.07 -37.92 -89.14
C GLY A 5 33.48 -38.97 -88.18
N ARG A 6 34.08 -40.18 -88.11
CA ARG A 6 33.69 -41.21 -87.14
C ARG A 6 34.22 -40.92 -85.73
N ARG A 7 35.42 -40.34 -85.58
CA ARG A 7 35.94 -39.91 -84.27
C ARG A 7 35.13 -38.75 -83.69
N PHE A 8 34.68 -37.80 -84.50
CA PHE A 8 33.82 -36.70 -84.04
C PHE A 8 32.41 -37.16 -83.61
N LYS A 9 31.81 -38.14 -84.30
CA LYS A 9 30.51 -38.73 -83.89
C LYS A 9 30.59 -39.64 -82.66
N ALA A 10 31.77 -40.16 -82.31
CA ALA A 10 32.00 -40.99 -81.13
C ALA A 10 32.54 -40.21 -79.92
N ASP A 11 32.85 -38.92 -80.10
CA ASP A 11 33.43 -38.09 -79.05
C ASP A 11 32.36 -37.65 -78.03
N ARG A 12 32.38 -38.27 -76.84
CA ARG A 12 31.52 -37.91 -75.69
C ARG A 12 32.22 -37.00 -74.68
N SER A 13 33.47 -36.59 -74.94
CA SER A 13 34.27 -35.82 -73.98
C SER A 13 33.75 -34.38 -73.75
N GLY A 14 32.96 -33.83 -74.67
CA GLY A 14 32.32 -32.51 -74.53
C GLY A 14 31.08 -32.47 -73.62
N ASN A 15 30.47 -33.61 -73.26
CA ASN A 15 29.20 -33.63 -72.52
C ASN A 15 29.39 -33.37 -71.01
N ILE A 16 30.52 -33.81 -70.44
CA ILE A 16 30.85 -33.59 -69.02
C ILE A 16 31.14 -32.11 -68.76
N ALA A 17 31.79 -31.42 -69.70
CA ALA A 17 32.09 -29.99 -69.58
C ALA A 17 30.81 -29.14 -69.57
N ILE A 18 29.84 -29.45 -70.43
CA ILE A 18 28.57 -28.70 -70.51
C ILE A 18 27.69 -28.98 -69.29
N MET A 19 27.55 -30.25 -68.88
CA MET A 19 26.83 -30.59 -67.65
C MET A 19 27.51 -30.00 -66.41
N GLY A 20 28.83 -30.07 -66.34
CA GLY A 20 29.63 -29.49 -65.26
C GLY A 20 29.48 -27.98 -65.17
N ALA A 21 29.50 -27.26 -66.30
CA ALA A 21 29.24 -25.83 -66.37
C ALA A 21 27.82 -25.46 -65.91
N GLY A 22 26.81 -26.24 -66.32
CA GLY A 22 25.43 -26.07 -65.86
C GLY A 22 25.27 -26.28 -64.35
N CYS A 23 25.87 -27.33 -63.81
CA CYS A 23 25.88 -27.58 -62.36
C CYS A 23 26.63 -26.48 -61.58
N MET A 24 27.79 -26.03 -62.07
CA MET A 24 28.54 -24.91 -61.49
C MET A 24 27.71 -23.61 -61.49
N MET A 25 27.04 -23.29 -62.59
CA MET A 25 26.16 -22.13 -62.68
C MET A 25 25.00 -22.22 -61.67
N LEU A 26 24.40 -23.40 -61.50
CA LEU A 26 23.36 -23.62 -60.49
C LEU A 26 23.90 -23.46 -59.07
N VAL A 27 25.08 -24.02 -58.78
CA VAL A 27 25.73 -23.87 -57.46
C VAL A 27 26.07 -22.41 -57.18
N MET A 28 26.60 -21.67 -58.16
CA MET A 28 26.87 -20.23 -58.03
C MET A 28 25.60 -19.42 -57.82
N GLY A 29 24.51 -19.75 -58.55
CA GLY A 29 23.21 -19.10 -58.38
C GLY A 29 22.63 -19.34 -56.98
N CYS A 30 22.67 -20.57 -56.49
CA CYS A 30 22.26 -20.91 -55.12
C CYS A 30 23.12 -20.20 -54.06
N ALA A 31 24.45 -20.13 -54.26
CA ALA A 31 25.35 -19.43 -53.35
C ALA A 31 25.08 -17.92 -53.34
N ALA A 32 24.85 -17.31 -54.50
CA ALA A 32 24.51 -15.90 -54.65
C ALA A 32 23.20 -15.55 -53.92
N LEU A 33 22.15 -16.35 -54.08
CA LEU A 33 20.91 -16.20 -53.32
C LEU A 33 21.13 -16.43 -51.82
N GLY A 34 22.02 -17.37 -51.45
CA GLY A 34 22.42 -17.60 -50.06
C GLY A 34 23.04 -16.36 -49.40
N VAL A 35 23.81 -15.55 -50.14
CA VAL A 35 24.37 -14.28 -49.65
C VAL A 35 23.28 -13.25 -49.38
N ASP A 36 22.33 -13.07 -50.29
CA ASP A 36 21.22 -12.12 -50.09
C ASP A 36 20.31 -12.54 -48.94
N VAL A 37 19.96 -13.83 -48.86
CA VAL A 37 19.18 -14.34 -47.73
C VAL A 37 19.95 -14.16 -46.42
N GLY A 38 21.24 -14.48 -46.40
CA GLY A 38 22.11 -14.30 -45.23
C GLY A 38 22.19 -12.84 -44.78
N THR A 39 22.32 -11.89 -45.71
CA THR A 39 22.34 -10.45 -45.41
C THR A 39 21.00 -9.95 -44.89
N ILE A 40 19.88 -10.34 -45.49
CA ILE A 40 18.52 -10.00 -45.00
C ILE A 40 18.33 -10.50 -43.56
N PHE A 41 18.71 -11.75 -43.26
CA PHE A 41 18.58 -12.27 -41.89
C PHE A 41 19.51 -11.55 -40.90
N ALA A 42 20.73 -11.21 -41.32
CA ALA A 42 21.66 -10.46 -40.48
C ALA A 42 21.14 -9.04 -40.17
N ASP A 43 20.66 -8.32 -41.18
CA ASP A 43 20.11 -6.97 -41.01
C ASP A 43 18.79 -6.99 -40.26
N ARG A 44 17.94 -8.00 -40.46
CA ARG A 44 16.73 -8.20 -39.65
C ARG A 44 17.04 -8.36 -38.18
N ARG A 45 18.10 -9.10 -37.82
CA ARG A 45 18.52 -9.24 -36.41
C ARG A 45 19.00 -7.90 -35.83
N LYS A 46 19.77 -7.11 -36.59
CA LYS A 46 20.18 -5.76 -36.15
C LYS A 46 19.00 -4.82 -35.99
N ALA A 47 18.08 -4.79 -36.96
CA ALA A 47 16.87 -3.98 -36.90
C ALA A 47 15.93 -4.41 -35.77
N GLN A 48 15.90 -5.70 -35.42
CA GLN A 48 15.14 -6.19 -34.27
C GLN A 48 15.78 -5.73 -32.96
N SER A 49 17.11 -5.81 -32.82
CA SER A 49 17.80 -5.30 -31.63
C SER A 49 17.58 -3.79 -31.43
N ALA A 50 17.56 -3.00 -32.51
CA ALA A 50 17.22 -1.58 -32.45
C ALA A 50 15.76 -1.35 -32.04
N ALA A 51 14.82 -2.15 -32.56
CA ALA A 51 13.41 -2.08 -32.16
C ALA A 51 13.21 -2.45 -30.69
N ASP A 52 13.90 -3.48 -30.21
CA ASP A 52 13.86 -3.95 -28.83
C ASP A 52 14.35 -2.85 -27.86
N LEU A 53 15.50 -2.23 -28.17
CA LEU A 53 16.02 -1.10 -27.39
C LEU A 53 15.07 0.10 -27.42
N ALA A 54 14.55 0.43 -28.60
CA ALA A 54 13.61 1.54 -28.76
C ALA A 54 12.31 1.31 -27.97
N ALA A 55 11.79 0.07 -27.95
CA ALA A 55 10.62 -0.29 -27.16
C ALA A 55 10.91 -0.20 -25.65
N ILE A 56 12.04 -0.73 -25.17
CA ILE A 56 12.46 -0.63 -23.77
C ILE A 56 12.54 0.84 -23.32
N VAL A 57 13.20 1.69 -24.10
CA VAL A 57 13.35 3.10 -23.75
C VAL A 57 12.01 3.83 -23.84
N ALA A 58 11.18 3.56 -24.85
CA ALA A 58 9.85 4.14 -24.97
C ALA A 58 8.91 3.75 -23.81
N ALA A 59 8.98 2.51 -23.35
CA ALA A 59 8.20 2.03 -22.21
C ALA A 59 8.77 2.49 -20.85
N SER A 60 10.04 2.90 -20.80
CA SER A 60 10.66 3.52 -19.62
C SER A 60 10.31 5.00 -19.50
N ASP A 61 10.14 5.71 -20.63
CA ASP A 61 9.69 7.11 -20.69
C ASP A 61 8.36 7.22 -21.45
N ILE A 62 7.28 6.75 -20.83
CA ILE A 62 5.94 6.73 -21.44
C ILE A 62 5.45 8.15 -21.77
N GLY A 63 5.88 9.15 -20.99
CA GLY A 63 5.54 10.56 -21.23
C GLY A 63 6.14 11.10 -22.54
N ASN A 64 7.34 10.66 -22.91
CA ASN A 64 8.03 11.09 -24.15
C ASN A 64 8.35 9.94 -25.11
N ALA A 65 7.56 8.85 -25.07
CA ALA A 65 7.88 7.57 -25.70
C ALA A 65 8.31 7.66 -27.18
N THR A 66 7.66 8.52 -27.97
CA THR A 66 7.99 8.69 -29.40
C THR A 66 9.38 9.30 -29.61
N ASN A 67 9.71 10.35 -28.85
CA ASN A 67 11.02 11.01 -28.96
C ASN A 67 12.13 10.08 -28.43
N ALA A 68 11.86 9.39 -27.33
CA ALA A 68 12.79 8.45 -26.72
C ALA A 68 13.08 7.25 -27.63
N ALA A 69 12.06 6.69 -28.31
CA ALA A 69 12.22 5.66 -29.33
C ALA A 69 13.08 6.15 -30.51
N ARG A 70 12.76 7.34 -31.04
CA ARG A 70 13.49 7.91 -32.20
C ARG A 70 14.95 8.19 -31.89
N ALA A 71 15.25 8.78 -30.72
CA ALA A 71 16.62 9.01 -30.28
C ALA A 71 17.38 7.68 -30.18
N THR A 72 16.78 6.67 -29.56
CA THR A 72 17.37 5.32 -29.44
C THR A 72 17.68 4.70 -30.80
N VAL A 73 16.79 4.85 -31.78
CA VAL A 73 17.01 4.33 -33.15
C VAL A 73 18.14 5.07 -33.87
N VAL A 74 18.25 6.39 -33.68
CA VAL A 74 19.36 7.21 -34.20
C VAL A 74 20.70 6.79 -33.59
N ASP A 75 20.75 6.56 -32.28
CA ASP A 75 21.95 6.08 -31.59
C ASP A 75 22.37 4.67 -32.06
N ASN A 76 21.44 3.90 -32.62
CA ASN A 76 21.69 2.60 -33.24
C ASN A 76 21.90 2.67 -34.76
N ALA A 77 22.30 3.84 -35.28
CA ALA A 77 22.68 4.09 -36.67
C ALA A 77 21.55 3.91 -37.71
N TYR A 78 20.29 4.09 -37.30
CA TYR A 78 19.14 4.16 -38.21
C TYR A 78 18.54 5.57 -38.21
N PRO A 79 17.96 6.05 -39.32
CA PRO A 79 17.31 7.36 -39.33
C PRO A 79 16.08 7.36 -38.41
N ALA A 80 15.75 8.49 -37.80
CA ALA A 80 14.55 8.63 -36.97
C ALA A 80 13.24 8.28 -37.73
N SER A 81 13.24 8.43 -39.06
CA SER A 81 12.13 8.03 -39.95
C SER A 81 11.94 6.52 -40.05
N ALA A 82 12.92 5.70 -39.63
CA ALA A 82 12.75 4.26 -39.54
C ALA A 82 11.70 3.87 -38.49
N VAL A 83 11.44 4.72 -37.49
CA VAL A 83 10.33 4.55 -36.55
C VAL A 83 9.02 4.92 -37.24
N VAL A 84 8.27 3.91 -37.68
CA VAL A 84 7.00 4.12 -38.40
C VAL A 84 5.79 4.17 -37.47
N ALA A 85 5.86 3.54 -36.29
CA ALA A 85 4.81 3.61 -35.28
C ALA A 85 5.38 3.48 -33.85
N VAL A 86 4.80 4.24 -32.92
CA VAL A 86 4.97 4.08 -31.47
C VAL A 86 3.58 4.09 -30.85
N GLU A 87 3.14 2.93 -30.37
CA GLU A 87 1.81 2.72 -29.82
C GLU A 87 1.90 2.50 -28.31
N LEU A 88 1.26 3.37 -27.54
CA LEU A 88 1.15 3.21 -26.10
C LEU A 88 -0.06 2.32 -25.76
N GLY A 89 0.11 1.46 -24.76
CA GLY A 89 -0.90 0.51 -24.35
C GLY A 89 -0.75 0.04 -22.92
N ASN A 90 -1.66 -0.83 -22.50
CA ASN A 90 -1.53 -1.57 -21.26
C ASN A 90 -1.13 -3.03 -21.52
N TYR A 91 -0.06 -3.49 -20.87
CA TYR A 91 0.35 -4.88 -20.86
C TYR A 91 0.00 -5.55 -19.53
N THR A 92 -0.73 -6.67 -19.59
CA THR A 92 -1.06 -7.51 -18.43
C THR A 92 -0.39 -8.87 -18.57
N ALA A 93 0.52 -9.20 -17.65
CA ALA A 93 1.22 -10.47 -17.59
C ALA A 93 0.31 -11.57 -17.00
N ASP A 94 -0.66 -12.03 -17.80
CA ASP A 94 -1.61 -13.07 -17.40
C ASP A 94 -1.42 -14.30 -18.30
N ALA A 95 -1.00 -15.42 -17.69
CA ALA A 95 -0.77 -16.68 -18.38
C ALA A 95 -2.07 -17.27 -18.97
N ALA A 96 -3.23 -16.95 -18.39
CA ALA A 96 -4.53 -17.39 -18.89
C ALA A 96 -4.97 -16.61 -20.14
N ARG A 97 -4.35 -15.46 -20.44
CA ARG A 97 -4.62 -14.68 -21.67
C ARG A 97 -3.70 -15.12 -22.79
N ALA A 98 -4.27 -15.22 -23.99
CA ALA A 98 -3.51 -15.39 -25.23
C ALA A 98 -2.52 -14.23 -25.42
N PRO A 99 -1.31 -14.44 -25.95
CA PRO A 99 -0.28 -13.39 -26.07
C PRO A 99 -0.77 -12.08 -26.69
N ARG A 100 -1.54 -12.17 -27.79
CA ARG A 100 -2.12 -11.02 -28.47
C ARG A 100 -3.14 -10.21 -27.64
N ALA A 101 -3.73 -10.81 -26.61
CA ALA A 101 -4.67 -10.16 -25.70
C ALA A 101 -4.00 -9.57 -24.45
N ARG A 102 -2.68 -9.75 -24.30
CA ARG A 102 -1.92 -9.22 -23.16
C ARG A 102 -1.58 -7.76 -23.32
N PHE A 103 -1.37 -7.28 -24.55
CA PHE A 103 -1.18 -5.87 -24.88
C PHE A 103 -2.43 -5.30 -25.53
N VAL A 104 -3.02 -4.28 -24.89
CA VAL A 104 -4.20 -3.57 -25.40
C VAL A 104 -3.82 -2.12 -25.70
N THR A 105 -4.10 -1.68 -26.93
CA THR A 105 -3.90 -0.31 -27.39
C THR A 105 -5.16 0.19 -28.12
N PRO A 106 -5.61 1.44 -27.91
CA PRO A 106 -5.05 2.43 -26.98
C PRO A 106 -5.22 2.03 -25.50
N ALA A 107 -4.34 2.53 -24.65
CA ALA A 107 -4.36 2.27 -23.21
C ALA A 107 -5.68 2.76 -22.56
N PRO A 108 -6.46 1.91 -21.87
CA PRO A 108 -7.54 2.37 -21.00
C PRO A 108 -6.96 2.99 -19.72
N GLY A 109 -6.53 4.26 -19.80
CA GLY A 109 -5.92 5.00 -18.70
C GLY A 109 -4.41 5.25 -18.90
N VAL A 110 -3.63 5.12 -17.82
CA VAL A 110 -2.17 5.31 -17.89
C VAL A 110 -1.55 4.10 -18.55
N ALA A 111 -0.89 4.32 -19.68
CA ALA A 111 -0.13 3.27 -20.38
C ALA A 111 1.00 2.76 -19.48
N ASN A 112 1.28 1.46 -19.54
CA ASN A 112 2.45 0.83 -18.91
C ASN A 112 3.33 0.07 -19.91
N ALA A 113 3.02 0.19 -21.21
CA ALA A 113 3.74 -0.48 -22.27
C ALA A 113 3.78 0.37 -23.54
N ALA A 114 4.83 0.16 -24.33
CA ALA A 114 5.01 0.77 -25.63
C ALA A 114 5.36 -0.31 -26.67
N ARG A 115 4.69 -0.27 -27.82
CA ARG A 115 5.01 -1.06 -29.00
C ARG A 115 5.65 -0.16 -30.05
N VAL A 116 6.85 -0.49 -30.47
CA VAL A 116 7.61 0.26 -31.48
C VAL A 116 7.75 -0.60 -32.73
N THR A 117 7.39 -0.04 -33.87
CA THR A 117 7.57 -0.67 -35.18
C THR A 117 8.62 0.10 -35.97
N LEU A 118 9.64 -0.62 -36.42
CA LEU A 118 10.68 -0.09 -37.29
C LEU A 118 10.54 -0.65 -38.70
N GLN A 119 10.86 0.19 -39.68
CA GLN A 119 10.98 -0.18 -41.08
C GLN A 119 12.36 0.22 -41.60
N THR A 120 13.12 -0.76 -42.07
CA THR A 120 14.48 -0.60 -42.60
C THR A 120 14.58 -1.24 -43.98
N GLU A 121 15.66 -0.97 -44.71
CA GLU A 121 15.88 -1.53 -46.04
C GLU A 121 17.25 -2.19 -46.15
N THR A 122 17.28 -3.39 -46.72
CA THR A 122 18.51 -4.14 -47.02
C THR A 122 18.72 -4.21 -48.53
N PRO A 123 19.92 -3.90 -49.06
CA PRO A 123 20.21 -4.04 -50.49
C PRO A 123 20.18 -5.50 -50.94
N LEU A 124 19.65 -5.74 -52.15
CA LEU A 124 19.70 -7.05 -52.81
C LEU A 124 20.82 -7.04 -53.85
N HIS A 125 21.87 -7.84 -53.63
CA HIS A 125 23.05 -7.86 -54.49
C HIS A 125 22.81 -8.72 -55.74
N PHE A 126 22.30 -9.94 -55.59
CA PHE A 126 22.09 -10.90 -56.68
C PHE A 126 20.60 -11.18 -56.92
N ALA A 127 19.79 -11.20 -55.86
CA ALA A 127 18.35 -11.43 -55.89
C ALA A 127 17.58 -10.36 -56.66
N ARG A 128 18.16 -9.17 -56.87
CA ARG A 128 17.60 -8.13 -57.74
C ARG A 128 17.32 -8.61 -59.17
N MET A 129 18.14 -9.54 -59.68
CA MET A 129 17.98 -10.12 -61.02
C MET A 129 16.71 -10.98 -61.14
N PHE A 130 16.22 -11.53 -60.03
CA PHE A 130 15.04 -12.39 -59.99
C PHE A 130 13.79 -11.65 -59.47
N THR A 131 13.96 -10.70 -58.56
CA THR A 131 12.86 -9.99 -57.89
C THR A 131 12.47 -8.68 -58.57
N GLY A 132 13.34 -8.10 -59.40
CA GLY A 132 13.14 -6.80 -60.01
C GLY A 132 13.24 -5.61 -59.04
N ALA A 133 13.62 -5.86 -57.78
CA ALA A 133 13.81 -4.86 -56.74
C ALA A 133 15.28 -4.81 -56.29
N ASP A 134 15.81 -3.60 -56.09
CA ASP A 134 17.20 -3.41 -55.61
C ASP A 134 17.31 -3.49 -54.08
N ARG A 135 16.17 -3.49 -53.37
CA ARG A 135 16.10 -3.48 -51.90
C ARG A 135 14.96 -4.35 -51.40
N PHE A 136 15.12 -4.85 -50.17
CA PHE A 136 14.11 -5.57 -49.42
C PHE A 136 13.76 -4.81 -48.15
N THR A 137 12.47 -4.54 -47.94
CA THR A 137 11.98 -3.86 -46.74
C THR A 137 11.86 -4.84 -45.59
N ILE A 138 12.47 -4.49 -44.45
CA ILE A 138 12.41 -5.26 -43.22
C ILE A 138 11.57 -4.49 -42.20
N THR A 139 10.48 -5.12 -41.75
CA THR A 139 9.67 -4.62 -40.63
C THR A 139 9.98 -5.41 -39.37
N THR A 140 10.36 -4.72 -38.31
CA THR A 140 10.57 -5.28 -36.97
C THR A 140 9.63 -4.60 -35.98
N THR A 141 9.21 -5.34 -34.97
CA THR A 141 8.30 -4.82 -33.96
C THR A 141 8.72 -5.40 -32.62
N ALA A 142 8.71 -4.54 -31.61
CA ALA A 142 9.01 -4.92 -30.24
C ALA A 142 7.99 -4.26 -29.32
N THR A 143 7.56 -4.99 -28.30
CA THR A 143 6.73 -4.46 -27.23
C THR A 143 7.52 -4.57 -25.94
N ALA A 144 7.57 -3.49 -25.18
CA ALA A 144 8.12 -3.51 -23.83
C ALA A 144 7.08 -2.98 -22.84
N ALA A 145 7.14 -3.50 -21.62
CA ALA A 145 6.28 -3.06 -20.53
C ALA A 145 7.14 -2.68 -19.33
N SER A 146 6.72 -1.62 -18.63
CA SER A 146 7.24 -1.25 -17.33
C SER A 146 6.19 -1.58 -16.26
N THR A 147 6.68 -1.98 -15.08
CA THR A 147 5.86 -2.20 -13.90
C THR A 147 6.21 -1.14 -12.86
N ALA A 148 5.20 -0.40 -12.45
CA ALA A 148 5.29 0.59 -11.39
C ALA A 148 4.45 0.11 -10.21
N VAL A 149 5.11 -0.15 -9.09
CA VAL A 149 4.43 -0.51 -7.83
C VAL A 149 4.90 0.41 -6.73
N ALA A 150 4.02 0.65 -5.76
CA ALA A 150 4.37 1.37 -4.54
C ALA A 150 3.99 0.54 -3.32
N SER A 151 4.74 0.73 -2.25
CA SER A 151 4.39 0.24 -0.92
C SER A 151 3.92 1.41 -0.07
N PHE A 152 2.75 1.28 0.54
CA PHE A 152 2.12 2.35 1.30
C PHE A 152 1.24 1.79 2.40
N ALA A 153 0.96 2.63 3.39
CA ALA A 153 0.17 2.26 4.55
C ALA A 153 -0.73 3.42 4.99
N ILE A 154 -1.76 3.07 5.76
CA ILE A 154 -2.70 3.99 6.40
C ILE A 154 -2.76 3.70 7.90
N GLY A 155 -2.88 4.75 8.70
CA GLY A 155 -3.06 4.65 10.15
C GLY A 155 -3.33 6.01 10.79
N SER A 156 -2.89 6.18 12.03
CA SER A 156 -2.92 7.46 12.74
C SER A 156 -1.59 7.76 13.42
N ARG A 157 -1.36 9.04 13.74
CA ARG A 157 -0.22 9.50 14.54
C ARG A 157 -0.59 9.65 16.00
N LEU A 158 0.35 9.32 16.88
CA LEU A 158 0.27 9.65 18.30
C LEU A 158 0.50 11.15 18.50
N LEU A 159 -0.52 11.83 19.02
CA LEU A 159 -0.48 13.27 19.34
C LEU A 159 0.37 13.56 20.58
N ALA A 160 0.28 12.70 21.60
CA ALA A 160 1.03 12.76 22.83
C ALA A 160 1.33 11.35 23.33
N LEU A 161 2.52 11.14 23.89
CA LEU A 161 2.92 9.86 24.46
C LEU A 161 2.60 9.85 25.96
N ASN A 162 1.65 9.00 26.34
CA ASN A 162 1.42 8.67 27.75
C ASN A 162 1.80 7.20 27.97
N GLY A 163 2.92 6.96 28.65
CA GLY A 163 3.44 5.61 28.86
C GLY A 163 2.47 4.71 29.62
N GLY A 164 1.71 5.25 30.58
CA GLY A 164 0.70 4.51 31.32
C GLY A 164 -0.43 4.01 30.40
N LEU A 165 -1.04 4.93 29.64
CA LEU A 165 -2.08 4.60 28.66
C LEU A 165 -1.60 3.56 27.64
N LEU A 166 -0.44 3.81 27.04
CA LEU A 166 0.13 2.92 26.02
C LEU A 166 0.41 1.52 26.59
N ASN A 167 0.94 1.43 27.82
CA ASN A 167 1.17 0.15 28.50
C ASN A 167 -0.11 -0.62 28.75
N THR A 168 -1.17 0.07 29.22
CA THR A 168 -2.46 -0.56 29.49
C THR A 168 -3.13 -1.03 28.19
N VAL A 169 -3.20 -0.17 27.17
CA VAL A 169 -3.87 -0.49 25.91
C VAL A 169 -3.12 -1.59 25.15
N LEU A 170 -1.81 -1.40 24.91
CA LEU A 170 -1.03 -2.37 24.16
C LEU A 170 -0.86 -3.68 24.95
N GLY A 171 -0.68 -3.60 26.28
CA GLY A 171 -0.64 -4.79 27.13
C GLY A 171 -1.94 -5.58 27.05
N SER A 172 -3.09 -4.92 27.20
CA SER A 172 -4.41 -5.57 27.07
C SER A 172 -4.61 -6.21 25.69
N MET A 173 -4.25 -5.52 24.61
CA MET A 173 -4.32 -6.05 23.24
C MET A 173 -3.44 -7.30 23.05
N LEU A 174 -2.25 -7.30 23.65
CA LEU A 174 -1.32 -8.42 23.58
C LEU A 174 -1.61 -9.53 24.61
N GLY A 175 -2.58 -9.33 25.51
CA GLY A 175 -2.90 -10.28 26.59
C GLY A 175 -1.81 -10.36 27.66
N THR A 176 -1.07 -9.27 27.90
CA THR A 176 0.02 -9.21 28.90
C THR A 176 0.03 -7.87 29.65
N SER A 177 0.94 -7.72 30.61
CA SER A 177 1.20 -6.45 31.30
C SER A 177 2.53 -5.87 30.82
N LEU A 178 2.51 -4.62 30.38
CA LEU A 178 3.70 -3.91 29.92
C LEU A 178 4.12 -2.84 30.92
N SER A 179 5.44 -2.63 31.03
CA SER A 179 6.04 -1.56 31.82
C SER A 179 7.15 -0.91 31.00
N LEU A 180 6.74 -0.28 29.90
CA LEU A 180 7.63 0.47 29.01
C LEU A 180 7.62 1.94 29.38
N SER A 181 8.78 2.59 29.24
CA SER A 181 8.90 4.04 29.40
C SER A 181 8.41 4.78 28.15
N VAL A 182 8.18 6.09 28.28
CA VAL A 182 7.87 6.95 27.12
C VAL A 182 8.99 6.90 26.08
N MET A 183 10.25 6.78 26.51
CA MET A 183 11.40 6.65 25.61
C MET A 183 11.42 5.32 24.87
N ASP A 184 11.00 4.22 25.51
CA ASP A 184 10.85 2.93 24.85
C ASP A 184 9.78 3.00 23.74
N TYR A 185 8.63 3.62 24.03
CA TYR A 185 7.59 3.84 23.02
C TYR A 185 8.07 4.72 21.87
N ARG A 186 8.77 5.82 22.17
CA ARG A 186 9.34 6.69 21.14
C ARG A 186 10.31 5.93 20.25
N ALA A 187 11.18 5.10 20.84
CA ALA A 187 12.07 4.24 20.07
C ALA A 187 11.32 3.25 19.18
N LEU A 188 10.23 2.64 19.66
CA LEU A 188 9.39 1.74 18.85
C LEU A 188 8.67 2.47 17.70
N ILE A 189 8.21 3.70 17.93
CA ILE A 189 7.51 4.54 16.95
C ILE A 189 8.46 5.01 15.85
N ASP A 190 9.68 5.39 16.24
CA ASP A 190 10.72 5.87 15.32
C ASP A 190 11.37 4.70 14.56
N ALA A 191 11.36 3.49 15.13
CA ALA A 191 11.93 2.31 14.51
C ALA A 191 11.13 1.80 13.30
N ARG A 192 11.88 1.24 12.34
CA ARG A 192 11.38 0.71 11.08
C ARG A 192 12.01 -0.65 10.80
N ILE A 193 11.21 -1.56 10.26
CA ILE A 193 11.61 -2.93 9.91
C ILE A 193 11.24 -3.24 8.47
N ASP A 194 12.11 -3.95 7.75
CA ASP A 194 11.77 -4.46 6.43
C ASP A 194 10.86 -5.69 6.55
N ALA A 195 9.74 -5.69 5.82
CA ALA A 195 8.73 -6.74 5.87
C ALA A 195 9.28 -8.11 5.43
N PHE A 196 10.18 -8.17 4.45
CA PHE A 196 10.77 -9.43 3.98
C PHE A 196 11.78 -9.98 4.98
N ASP A 197 12.57 -9.10 5.60
CA ASP A 197 13.50 -9.49 6.66
C ASP A 197 12.73 -9.97 7.91
N PHE A 198 11.63 -9.29 8.27
CA PHE A 198 10.70 -9.73 9.30
C PHE A 198 10.11 -11.11 9.01
N LEU A 199 9.55 -11.33 7.81
CA LEU A 199 8.93 -12.60 7.46
C LEU A 199 9.95 -13.73 7.33
N SER A 200 11.18 -13.42 6.90
CA SER A 200 12.28 -14.38 6.90
C SER A 200 12.70 -14.79 8.31
N ALA A 201 12.78 -13.82 9.24
CA ALA A 201 13.00 -14.10 10.66
C ALA A 201 11.85 -14.93 11.26
N LEU A 202 10.61 -14.68 10.84
CA LEU A 202 9.44 -15.43 11.30
C LEU A 202 9.45 -16.87 10.81
N ALA A 203 9.70 -17.10 9.51
CA ALA A 203 9.83 -18.43 8.95
C ALA A 203 10.95 -19.23 9.61
N THR A 204 12.11 -18.60 9.84
CA THR A 204 13.23 -19.20 10.58
C THR A 204 12.81 -19.64 11.97
N ARG A 205 12.06 -18.80 12.68
CA ARG A 205 11.59 -19.10 14.04
C ARG A 205 10.56 -20.23 14.08
N LEU A 206 9.77 -20.37 13.03
CA LEU A 206 8.81 -21.45 12.85
C LEU A 206 9.45 -22.72 12.27
N SER A 207 10.77 -22.73 12.06
CA SER A 207 11.51 -23.84 11.44
C SER A 207 10.95 -24.26 10.07
N LEU A 208 10.42 -23.30 9.30
CA LEU A 208 9.90 -23.54 7.96
C LEU A 208 11.03 -23.45 6.93
N THR A 209 11.20 -24.48 6.10
CA THR A 209 12.23 -24.54 5.04
C THR A 209 11.58 -24.72 3.66
N GLY A 210 12.13 -24.03 2.65
CA GLY A 210 11.66 -24.15 1.27
C GLY A 210 10.26 -23.57 0.99
N VAL A 211 9.71 -22.80 1.94
CA VAL A 211 8.37 -22.18 1.82
C VAL A 211 8.42 -20.83 1.11
N THR A 212 7.26 -20.41 0.61
CA THR A 212 7.02 -19.05 0.08
C THR A 212 6.51 -18.10 1.16
N TYR A 213 6.61 -16.78 0.95
CA TYR A 213 6.04 -15.82 1.90
C TYR A 213 4.52 -15.97 2.06
N ASP A 214 3.81 -16.34 1.00
CA ASP A 214 2.36 -16.61 1.01
C ASP A 214 1.99 -17.73 2.01
N GLU A 215 2.79 -18.79 2.07
CA GLU A 215 2.60 -19.88 3.03
C GLU A 215 2.83 -19.42 4.47
N VAL A 216 3.84 -18.56 4.71
CA VAL A 216 4.11 -17.95 6.02
C VAL A 216 2.93 -17.05 6.44
N LEU A 217 2.42 -16.24 5.51
CA LEU A 217 1.32 -15.31 5.76
C LEU A 217 -0.01 -16.00 6.05
N ARG A 218 -0.26 -17.20 5.50
CA ARG A 218 -1.44 -18.01 5.82
C ARG A 218 -1.32 -18.84 7.09
N GLY A 219 -0.11 -18.96 7.65
CA GLY A 219 0.15 -19.72 8.85
C GLY A 219 -0.59 -19.16 10.08
N ASN A 220 -0.93 -20.05 11.02
CA ASN A 220 -1.50 -19.64 12.31
C ASN A 220 -0.39 -19.56 13.37
N VAL A 221 0.05 -18.35 13.68
CA VAL A 221 1.33 -18.06 14.35
C VAL A 221 1.10 -17.41 15.71
N LYS A 222 1.85 -17.82 16.75
CA LYS A 222 1.74 -17.20 18.07
C LYS A 222 2.27 -15.76 18.03
N ILE A 223 1.62 -14.86 18.77
CA ILE A 223 2.05 -13.45 18.89
C ILE A 223 3.47 -13.35 19.44
N ALA A 224 3.82 -14.19 20.41
CA ALA A 224 5.17 -14.25 20.97
C ALA A 224 6.22 -14.53 19.89
N ASP A 225 5.89 -15.36 18.89
CA ASP A 225 6.79 -15.66 17.77
C ASP A 225 6.87 -14.52 16.76
N ILE A 226 5.76 -13.81 16.54
CA ILE A 226 5.73 -12.61 15.69
C ILE A 226 6.59 -11.49 16.30
N VAL A 227 6.40 -11.16 17.58
CA VAL A 227 7.19 -10.11 18.26
C VAL A 227 8.67 -10.50 18.36
N ALA A 228 8.96 -11.78 18.62
CA ALA A 228 10.34 -12.24 18.62
C ALA A 228 10.98 -12.22 17.21
N ALA A 229 10.21 -12.47 16.15
CA ALA A 229 10.70 -12.29 14.78
C ALA A 229 10.97 -10.82 14.46
N MET A 230 10.14 -9.89 14.94
CA MET A 230 10.43 -8.45 14.84
C MET A 230 11.73 -8.10 15.56
N LEU A 231 11.95 -8.65 16.75
CA LEU A 231 13.19 -8.45 17.52
C LEU A 231 14.41 -8.96 16.75
N SER A 232 14.36 -10.20 16.26
CA SER A 232 15.48 -10.80 15.51
C SER A 232 15.81 -10.01 14.24
N ALA A 233 14.79 -9.62 13.46
CA ALA A 233 14.98 -8.83 12.25
C ALA A 233 15.51 -7.41 12.57
N GLN A 234 15.03 -6.76 13.64
CA GLN A 234 15.58 -5.48 14.08
C GLN A 234 17.02 -5.57 14.56
N GLN A 235 17.37 -6.61 15.32
CA GLN A 235 18.75 -6.83 15.78
C GLN A 235 19.69 -7.13 14.61
N ALA A 236 19.23 -7.89 13.62
CA ALA A 236 20.02 -8.18 12.41
C ALA A 236 20.28 -6.91 11.57
N ALA A 237 19.28 -6.03 11.44
CA ALA A 237 19.41 -4.82 10.65
C ALA A 237 20.17 -3.68 11.37
N ASN A 238 19.89 -3.49 12.66
CA ASN A 238 20.26 -2.27 13.40
C ASN A 238 21.09 -2.53 14.66
N GLY A 239 21.47 -3.78 14.94
CA GLY A 239 22.15 -4.16 16.17
C GLY A 239 21.29 -3.95 17.43
N VAL A 240 21.94 -3.90 18.59
CA VAL A 240 21.26 -3.63 19.87
C VAL A 240 21.09 -2.12 20.05
N ASN A 241 19.85 -1.68 20.13
CA ASN A 241 19.43 -0.29 20.35
C ASN A 241 18.19 -0.21 21.26
N SER A 242 17.72 1.01 21.54
CA SER A 242 16.53 1.26 22.39
C SER A 242 15.27 0.53 21.91
N ALA A 243 15.01 0.48 20.60
CA ALA A 243 13.86 -0.22 20.05
C ALA A 243 13.95 -1.74 20.23
N THR A 244 15.13 -2.34 20.02
CA THR A 244 15.34 -3.78 20.31
C THR A 244 15.27 -4.09 21.79
N THR A 245 15.69 -3.17 22.67
CA THR A 245 15.53 -3.33 24.12
C THR A 245 14.05 -3.30 24.51
N ALA A 246 13.28 -2.36 23.96
CA ALA A 246 11.84 -2.30 24.17
C ALA A 246 11.13 -3.58 23.66
N LEU A 247 11.46 -4.04 22.44
CA LEU A 247 10.95 -5.30 21.90
C LEU A 247 11.33 -6.51 22.76
N SER A 248 12.55 -6.56 23.31
CA SER A 248 12.96 -7.64 24.20
C SER A 248 12.08 -7.70 25.46
N ARG A 249 11.78 -6.55 26.07
CA ARG A 249 10.88 -6.46 27.24
C ARG A 249 9.48 -6.96 26.90
N ILE A 250 8.94 -6.57 25.74
CA ILE A 250 7.64 -7.06 25.25
C ILE A 250 7.70 -8.57 25.01
N SER A 251 8.75 -9.06 24.36
CA SER A 251 8.93 -10.49 24.09
C SER A 251 9.01 -11.32 25.38
N PHE A 252 9.65 -10.81 26.43
CA PHE A 252 9.67 -11.46 27.75
C PHE A 252 8.27 -11.45 28.39
N ALA A 253 7.55 -10.33 28.33
CA ALA A 253 6.18 -10.24 28.84
C ALA A 253 5.21 -11.19 28.11
N LEU A 254 5.52 -11.58 26.87
CA LEU A 254 4.73 -12.48 26.04
C LEU A 254 5.05 -13.97 26.22
N ALA A 255 6.03 -14.35 27.06
CA ALA A 255 6.51 -15.74 27.16
C ALA A 255 5.40 -16.77 27.50
N GLY A 256 4.36 -16.34 28.22
CA GLY A 256 3.19 -17.17 28.56
C GLY A 256 1.99 -17.06 27.62
N VAL A 257 2.03 -16.16 26.63
CA VAL A 257 0.89 -15.88 25.73
C VAL A 257 0.84 -16.90 24.60
N THR A 258 -0.29 -17.59 24.47
CA THR A 258 -0.50 -18.66 23.47
C THR A 258 -1.39 -18.25 22.29
N THR A 259 -1.95 -17.04 22.34
CA THR A 259 -2.82 -16.49 21.30
C THR A 259 -2.11 -16.49 19.95
N LYS A 260 -2.83 -16.91 18.92
CA LYS A 260 -2.32 -17.01 17.55
C LYS A 260 -3.12 -16.13 16.60
N ILE A 261 -2.45 -15.63 15.57
CA ILE A 261 -3.05 -14.85 14.49
C ILE A 261 -2.52 -15.31 13.13
N VAL A 262 -3.20 -14.88 12.07
CA VAL A 262 -2.79 -15.10 10.68
C VAL A 262 -2.04 -13.85 10.18
N PRO A 263 -0.71 -13.90 9.94
CA PRO A 263 0.08 -12.73 9.55
C PRO A 263 -0.37 -12.05 8.25
N GLY A 264 -1.05 -12.76 7.35
CA GLY A 264 -1.64 -12.19 6.14
C GLY A 264 -2.72 -11.13 6.39
N LYS A 265 -3.28 -11.07 7.60
CA LYS A 265 -4.15 -9.96 8.02
C LYS A 265 -3.37 -8.69 8.41
N LEU A 266 -2.04 -8.79 8.58
CA LEU A 266 -1.16 -7.67 8.94
C LEU A 266 -0.49 -7.04 7.72
N ILE A 267 -0.04 -7.86 6.76
CA ILE A 267 0.79 -7.39 5.64
C ILE A 267 0.34 -8.09 4.37
N ASP A 268 0.09 -7.31 3.32
CA ASP A 268 -0.10 -7.81 1.97
C ASP A 268 1.14 -7.48 1.11
N LEU A 269 1.88 -8.53 0.72
CA LEU A 269 3.05 -8.41 -0.15
C LEU A 269 2.68 -8.31 -1.64
N GLY A 270 1.39 -8.41 -1.98
CA GLY A 270 0.87 -8.40 -3.33
C GLY A 270 1.59 -9.41 -4.23
N PRO A 271 2.19 -8.96 -5.36
CA PRO A 271 2.82 -9.87 -6.33
C PRO A 271 4.08 -10.57 -5.80
N TYR A 272 4.60 -10.20 -4.63
CA TYR A 272 5.80 -10.79 -4.03
C TYR A 272 5.51 -11.92 -3.06
N SER A 273 4.24 -12.23 -2.78
CA SER A 273 3.85 -13.30 -1.86
C SER A 273 4.37 -14.67 -2.31
N SER A 274 4.49 -14.92 -3.62
CA SER A 274 5.01 -16.17 -4.17
C SER A 274 6.53 -16.31 -4.16
N LEU A 275 7.28 -15.29 -3.71
CA LEU A 275 8.73 -15.41 -3.59
C LEU A 275 9.10 -16.42 -2.49
N ALA A 276 10.19 -17.16 -2.71
CA ALA A 276 10.74 -18.04 -1.70
C ALA A 276 11.27 -17.21 -0.51
N VAL A 277 11.05 -17.69 0.70
CA VAL A 277 11.56 -17.03 1.91
C VAL A 277 13.08 -16.86 1.83
N GLY A 278 13.57 -15.67 2.19
CA GLY A 278 14.98 -15.29 2.05
C GLY A 278 15.31 -14.60 0.72
N GLN A 279 14.40 -14.64 -0.27
CA GLN A 279 14.49 -13.75 -1.43
C GLN A 279 13.89 -12.39 -1.09
N LYS A 280 14.53 -11.32 -1.55
CA LYS A 280 14.08 -9.96 -1.34
C LYS A 280 14.04 -9.20 -2.67
N PRO A 281 12.94 -8.50 -3.00
CA PRO A 281 12.93 -7.60 -4.14
C PRO A 281 13.92 -6.44 -3.90
N GLN A 282 14.39 -5.81 -4.98
CA GLN A 282 15.35 -4.68 -4.89
C GLN A 282 14.81 -3.49 -4.08
N THR A 283 13.48 -3.35 -3.99
CA THR A 283 12.82 -2.38 -3.11
C THR A 283 12.29 -3.09 -1.88
N GLY A 284 12.94 -2.87 -0.74
CA GLY A 284 12.45 -3.30 0.56
C GLY A 284 11.11 -2.63 0.92
N VAL A 285 10.35 -3.26 1.81
CA VAL A 285 9.07 -2.74 2.29
C VAL A 285 9.27 -2.38 3.75
N SER A 286 9.58 -1.12 4.00
CA SER A 286 9.81 -0.65 5.37
C SER A 286 8.47 -0.38 6.08
N VAL A 287 8.33 -0.94 7.28
CA VAL A 287 7.14 -0.94 8.12
C VAL A 287 7.46 -0.30 9.47
N GLY A 288 6.54 0.52 10.00
CA GLY A 288 6.63 1.03 11.36
C GLY A 288 6.59 -0.09 12.38
N LEU A 289 7.59 -0.14 13.27
CA LEU A 289 7.68 -1.24 14.24
C LEU A 289 6.53 -1.18 15.26
N TYR A 290 6.25 0.00 15.82
CA TYR A 290 5.08 0.21 16.68
C TYR A 290 3.76 -0.05 15.94
N ASP A 291 3.65 0.40 14.69
CA ASP A 291 2.45 0.20 13.87
C ASP A 291 2.18 -1.31 13.67
N LEU A 292 3.22 -2.09 13.35
CA LEU A 292 3.12 -3.55 13.23
C LEU A 292 2.79 -4.24 14.56
N LEU A 293 3.37 -3.78 15.67
CA LEU A 293 3.12 -4.31 17.00
C LEU A 293 1.67 -4.04 17.46
N SER A 294 1.19 -2.82 17.27
CA SER A 294 -0.19 -2.42 17.59
C SER A 294 -1.20 -3.18 16.72
N ALA A 295 -0.95 -3.32 15.43
CA ALA A 295 -1.77 -4.13 14.53
C ALA A 295 -1.79 -5.62 14.94
N THR A 296 -0.64 -6.15 15.38
CA THR A 296 -0.54 -7.53 15.91
C THR A 296 -1.43 -7.70 17.14
N GLY A 297 -1.37 -6.76 18.10
CA GLY A 297 -2.24 -6.75 19.27
C GLY A 297 -3.73 -6.60 18.93
N ALA A 298 -4.06 -5.78 17.94
CA ALA A 298 -5.45 -5.54 17.53
C ALA A 298 -6.10 -6.81 16.98
N ILE A 299 -5.37 -7.55 16.14
CA ILE A 299 -5.85 -8.82 15.56
C ILE A 299 -5.87 -9.94 16.61
N ALA A 300 -4.92 -9.90 17.55
CA ALA A 300 -4.81 -10.86 18.65
C ALA A 300 -5.94 -10.77 19.66
N ASN A 301 -6.47 -9.56 19.89
CA ASN A 301 -7.52 -9.33 20.86
C ASN A 301 -8.86 -9.90 20.37
N GLY A 302 -9.04 -11.22 20.46
CA GLY A 302 -10.22 -11.93 19.96
C GLY A 302 -11.53 -11.64 20.70
N ALA A 303 -11.47 -10.99 21.87
CA ALA A 303 -12.65 -10.40 22.52
C ALA A 303 -13.02 -9.04 21.92
N HIS A 304 -12.13 -8.47 21.11
CA HIS A 304 -12.15 -7.16 20.51
C HIS A 304 -12.23 -5.99 21.50
N GLN A 305 -12.36 -6.25 22.81
CA GLN A 305 -12.55 -5.23 23.84
C GLN A 305 -11.26 -4.91 24.58
N ILE A 306 -11.03 -3.63 24.85
CA ILE A 306 -9.89 -3.09 25.59
C ILE A 306 -10.46 -2.17 26.65
N GLU A 307 -10.23 -2.48 27.93
CA GLU A 307 -10.60 -1.62 29.03
C GLU A 307 -9.34 -0.97 29.62
N ALA A 308 -9.36 0.35 29.76
CA ALA A 308 -8.27 1.09 30.39
C ALA A 308 -8.82 2.20 31.28
N ALA A 309 -8.21 2.37 32.45
CA ALA A 309 -8.38 3.56 33.26
C ALA A 309 -7.16 4.45 33.04
N VAL A 310 -7.40 5.73 32.78
CA VAL A 310 -6.38 6.68 32.36
C VAL A 310 -6.48 7.92 33.22
N ASP A 311 -5.36 8.25 33.86
CA ASP A 311 -5.13 9.57 34.41
C ASP A 311 -4.18 10.31 33.48
N LEU A 312 -4.73 11.29 32.75
CA LEU A 312 -3.98 12.13 31.82
C LEU A 312 -3.54 13.44 32.50
N GLY A 313 -3.90 13.67 33.77
CA GLY A 313 -3.57 14.90 34.51
C GLY A 313 -4.09 16.18 33.85
N LEU A 314 -5.20 16.09 33.10
CA LEU A 314 -5.71 17.21 32.31
C LEU A 314 -6.60 18.14 33.15
N PRO A 315 -6.51 19.47 32.95
CA PRO A 315 -7.35 20.42 33.66
C PRO A 315 -8.85 20.11 33.53
N GLY A 316 -9.57 20.13 34.66
CA GLY A 316 -11.02 19.90 34.67
C GLY A 316 -11.46 18.44 34.52
N VAL A 317 -10.54 17.50 34.29
CA VAL A 317 -10.82 16.06 34.21
C VAL A 317 -10.28 15.37 35.47
N ALA A 318 -11.15 14.72 36.23
CA ALA A 318 -10.79 13.99 37.44
C ALA A 318 -10.31 12.56 37.12
N SER A 319 -10.99 11.88 36.21
CA SER A 319 -10.61 10.54 35.76
C SER A 319 -11.25 10.20 34.43
N VAL A 320 -10.64 9.26 33.70
CA VAL A 320 -11.21 8.70 32.48
C VAL A 320 -11.14 7.18 32.58
N SER A 321 -12.26 6.50 32.36
CA SER A 321 -12.26 5.08 32.01
C SER A 321 -12.67 4.94 30.55
N MET A 322 -12.07 4.00 29.84
CA MET A 322 -12.40 3.72 28.45
C MET A 322 -12.69 2.25 28.27
N LEU A 323 -13.64 1.99 27.38
CA LEU A 323 -13.87 0.71 26.74
C LEU A 323 -13.73 0.93 25.24
N ALA A 324 -12.77 0.29 24.60
CA ALA A 324 -12.62 0.32 23.15
C ALA A 324 -12.93 -1.06 22.56
N THR A 325 -13.57 -1.07 21.40
CA THR A 325 -13.77 -2.27 20.58
C THR A 325 -13.18 -2.07 19.20
N ILE A 326 -12.28 -2.96 18.77
CA ILE A 326 -11.71 -2.94 17.41
C ILE A 326 -12.45 -3.97 16.56
N GLY A 327 -13.16 -3.52 15.53
CA GLY A 327 -13.83 -4.37 14.55
C GLY A 327 -12.86 -5.00 13.55
N GLU A 328 -13.38 -5.89 12.70
CA GLU A 328 -12.57 -6.48 11.63
C GLU A 328 -12.31 -5.49 10.48
N HIS A 329 -11.20 -5.69 9.77
CA HIS A 329 -10.95 -5.05 8.49
C HIS A 329 -11.89 -5.62 7.41
N PRO A 330 -12.14 -4.89 6.30
CA PRO A 330 -12.76 -5.48 5.11
C PRO A 330 -12.05 -6.77 4.68
N GLN A 331 -12.78 -7.73 4.12
CA GLN A 331 -12.20 -9.00 3.70
C GLN A 331 -11.06 -8.79 2.68
N GLY A 332 -9.90 -9.39 2.94
CA GLY A 332 -8.70 -9.22 2.11
C GLY A 332 -8.01 -7.86 2.22
N ALA A 333 -8.40 -7.01 3.20
CA ALA A 333 -7.74 -5.74 3.44
C ALA A 333 -6.61 -5.88 4.47
N SER A 334 -5.56 -5.10 4.24
CA SER A 334 -4.43 -4.88 5.14
C SER A 334 -4.27 -3.37 5.37
N TRP A 335 -3.58 -3.00 6.45
CA TRP A 335 -3.20 -1.61 6.71
C TRP A 335 -1.96 -1.20 5.90
N ILE A 336 -1.22 -2.18 5.34
CA ILE A 336 -0.08 -2.01 4.44
C ILE A 336 -0.22 -2.92 3.21
N ALA A 337 0.07 -2.36 2.03
CA ALA A 337 0.05 -3.09 0.77
C ALA A 337 1.27 -2.76 -0.08
N VAL A 338 1.67 -3.73 -0.91
CA VAL A 338 2.62 -3.54 -2.01
C VAL A 338 1.91 -3.89 -3.31
N GLY A 339 1.69 -2.90 -4.16
CA GLY A 339 0.88 -3.14 -5.35
C GLY A 339 0.99 -2.09 -6.43
N ALA A 340 0.38 -2.41 -7.58
CA ALA A 340 0.19 -1.49 -8.68
C ALA A 340 -1.02 -0.58 -8.42
N ARG A 341 -1.26 0.35 -9.36
CA ARG A 341 -2.43 1.24 -9.35
C ARG A 341 -3.73 0.48 -9.01
N GLY A 342 -4.51 1.03 -8.08
CA GLY A 342 -5.75 0.46 -7.59
C GLY A 342 -5.60 -0.41 -6.34
N ALA A 343 -4.38 -0.71 -5.89
CA ALA A 343 -4.14 -1.30 -4.58
C ALA A 343 -4.76 -0.43 -3.47
N ARG A 344 -5.26 -1.06 -2.41
CA ARG A 344 -5.96 -0.37 -1.31
C ARG A 344 -5.46 -0.86 0.04
N VAL A 345 -5.44 0.06 1.00
CA VAL A 345 -5.25 -0.25 2.41
C VAL A 345 -6.39 0.36 3.21
N HIS A 346 -6.72 -0.30 4.32
CA HIS A 346 -7.86 0.06 5.16
C HIS A 346 -7.46 0.05 6.64
N THR A 347 -7.99 0.99 7.42
CA THR A 347 -7.95 0.92 8.88
C THR A 347 -9.10 0.05 9.40
N ALA A 348 -8.97 -0.48 10.61
CA ALA A 348 -10.06 -1.16 11.29
C ALA A 348 -11.16 -0.17 11.69
N GLN A 349 -12.40 -0.64 11.76
CA GLN A 349 -13.46 0.10 12.44
C GLN A 349 -13.20 0.06 13.94
N THR A 350 -13.35 1.19 14.63
CA THR A 350 -13.08 1.27 16.07
C THR A 350 -14.22 1.98 16.77
N ARG A 351 -14.66 1.43 17.90
CA ARG A 351 -15.64 2.05 18.80
C ARG A 351 -14.95 2.34 20.11
N ILE A 352 -15.13 3.52 20.67
CA ILE A 352 -14.66 3.88 22.01
C ILE A 352 -15.84 4.42 22.80
N LEU A 353 -15.96 3.97 24.05
CA LEU A 353 -16.77 4.59 25.07
C LEU A 353 -15.83 5.10 26.16
N ALA A 354 -15.68 6.42 26.24
CA ALA A 354 -14.93 7.10 27.29
C ALA A 354 -15.91 7.62 28.35
N GLN A 355 -15.80 7.15 29.59
CA GLN A 355 -16.50 7.72 30.73
C GLN A 355 -15.56 8.74 31.38
N ILE A 356 -15.88 10.02 31.19
CA ILE A 356 -15.04 11.13 31.62
C ILE A 356 -15.68 11.76 32.86
N GLN A 357 -15.01 11.66 33.99
CA GLN A 357 -15.44 12.35 35.20
C GLN A 357 -14.84 13.74 35.21
N LEU A 358 -15.66 14.78 35.07
CA LEU A 358 -15.25 16.18 35.14
C LEU A 358 -15.34 16.71 36.56
N ILE A 359 -14.40 17.58 36.90
CA ILE A 359 -14.41 18.35 38.15
C ILE A 359 -15.49 19.42 38.03
N GLY A 360 -16.44 19.42 38.97
CA GLY A 360 -17.56 20.36 38.95
C GLY A 360 -17.23 21.72 39.57
N SER A 361 -18.25 22.58 39.61
CA SER A 361 -18.19 23.89 40.26
C SER A 361 -19.55 24.28 40.85
N GLY A 362 -19.54 25.11 41.90
CA GLY A 362 -20.76 25.58 42.57
C GLY A 362 -21.59 24.44 43.16
N SER A 363 -22.87 24.35 42.78
CA SER A 363 -23.81 23.32 43.26
C SER A 363 -23.65 21.96 42.57
N VAL A 364 -22.82 21.86 41.53
CA VAL A 364 -22.52 20.62 40.81
C VAL A 364 -21.11 20.21 41.18
N ALA A 365 -20.94 19.21 42.06
CA ALA A 365 -19.62 18.79 42.51
C ALA A 365 -18.82 18.04 41.43
N ALA A 366 -19.52 17.33 40.54
CA ALA A 366 -18.90 16.58 39.45
C ALA A 366 -19.89 16.33 38.31
N VAL A 367 -19.38 16.16 37.09
CA VAL A 367 -20.18 15.80 35.90
C VAL A 367 -19.62 14.51 35.32
N ASN A 368 -20.45 13.47 35.17
CA ASN A 368 -20.09 12.24 34.48
C ASN A 368 -20.48 12.37 33.00
N LEU A 369 -19.50 12.39 32.12
CA LEU A 369 -19.68 12.58 30.69
C LEU A 369 -19.30 11.31 29.92
N PRO A 370 -20.27 10.42 29.62
CA PRO A 370 -20.04 9.30 28.73
C PRO A 370 -20.02 9.79 27.29
N VAL A 371 -18.86 9.71 26.65
CA VAL A 371 -18.66 10.02 25.23
C VAL A 371 -18.39 8.73 24.48
N TYR A 372 -19.27 8.41 23.56
CA TYR A 372 -19.08 7.34 22.60
C TYR A 372 -18.58 7.91 21.27
N VAL A 373 -17.62 7.23 20.66
CA VAL A 373 -17.08 7.56 19.34
C VAL A 373 -16.92 6.28 18.54
N GLU A 374 -17.63 6.20 17.42
CA GLU A 374 -17.41 5.21 16.36
C GLU A 374 -16.61 5.85 15.25
N VAL A 375 -15.56 5.17 14.80
CA VAL A 375 -14.80 5.56 13.61
C VAL A 375 -14.87 4.41 12.63
N ALA A 376 -15.48 4.69 11.47
CA ALA A 376 -15.52 3.78 10.34
C ALA A 376 -14.12 3.61 9.72
N SER A 377 -13.97 2.59 8.88
CA SER A 377 -12.72 2.31 8.18
C SER A 377 -12.31 3.47 7.26
N GLY A 378 -11.13 4.02 7.46
CA GLY A 378 -10.46 4.90 6.51
C GLY A 378 -9.83 4.08 5.38
N THR A 379 -9.79 4.65 4.18
CA THR A 379 -9.25 3.98 2.99
C THR A 379 -8.18 4.84 2.33
N ALA A 380 -7.05 4.25 1.96
CA ALA A 380 -6.11 4.84 1.02
C ALA A 380 -5.98 3.94 -0.22
N THR A 381 -6.08 4.53 -1.41
CA THR A 381 -5.95 3.85 -2.70
C THR A 381 -4.73 4.38 -3.44
N LEU A 382 -3.98 3.51 -4.10
CA LEU A 382 -2.89 3.93 -4.98
C LEU A 382 -3.46 4.43 -6.31
N ASP A 383 -3.61 5.75 -6.44
CA ASP A 383 -4.25 6.36 -7.61
C ASP A 383 -3.31 6.46 -8.80
N ALA A 384 -2.03 6.75 -8.54
CA ALA A 384 -1.00 6.84 -9.57
C ALA A 384 0.41 6.56 -9.01
N VAL A 385 1.25 5.98 -9.87
CA VAL A 385 2.70 5.92 -9.69
C VAL A 385 3.32 6.48 -10.96
N SER A 386 4.07 7.56 -10.84
CA SER A 386 4.84 8.16 -11.93
C SER A 386 6.30 7.86 -11.70
N CYS A 387 6.88 7.05 -12.59
CA CYS A 387 8.29 6.71 -12.54
C CYS A 387 9.13 7.77 -13.25
N GLY A 388 10.08 8.36 -12.52
CA GLY A 388 11.03 9.30 -13.08
C GLY A 388 12.07 8.60 -13.95
N PHE A 389 12.18 8.97 -15.22
CA PHE A 389 13.24 8.52 -16.12
C PHE A 389 13.96 9.74 -16.74
N PRO A 390 15.30 9.74 -16.86
CA PRO A 390 16.24 8.71 -16.38
C PRO A 390 16.52 8.77 -14.88
N ASN A 391 16.07 9.82 -14.18
CA ASN A 391 16.32 10.01 -12.75
C ASN A 391 15.11 9.59 -11.89
N VAL A 392 15.31 8.55 -11.07
CA VAL A 392 14.31 8.03 -10.12
C VAL A 392 13.88 9.06 -9.08
N ASP A 393 14.71 10.07 -8.77
CA ASP A 393 14.38 11.12 -7.80
C ASP A 393 13.19 11.99 -8.24
N SER A 394 12.86 11.98 -9.53
CA SER A 394 11.68 12.65 -10.07
C SER A 394 10.40 11.82 -9.96
N SER A 395 10.47 10.61 -9.39
CA SER A 395 9.32 9.73 -9.20
C SER A 395 8.33 10.32 -8.20
N ARG A 396 7.04 10.07 -8.44
CA ARG A 396 5.94 10.53 -7.60
C ARG A 396 4.93 9.42 -7.40
N VAL A 397 4.33 9.39 -6.21
CA VAL A 397 3.23 8.49 -5.87
C VAL A 397 2.06 9.32 -5.40
N THR A 398 0.87 9.07 -5.94
CA THR A 398 -0.36 9.76 -5.53
C THR A 398 -1.29 8.76 -4.88
N LEU A 399 -1.69 9.04 -3.64
CA LEU A 399 -2.67 8.27 -2.90
C LEU A 399 -4.01 9.01 -2.86
N GLY A 400 -5.10 8.30 -3.15
CA GLY A 400 -6.46 8.77 -2.91
C GLY A 400 -6.91 8.36 -1.51
N VAL A 401 -7.02 9.32 -0.61
CA VAL A 401 -7.27 9.07 0.82
C VAL A 401 -8.66 9.53 1.21
N THR A 402 -9.44 8.63 1.80
CA THR A 402 -10.74 8.91 2.41
C THR A 402 -10.65 8.58 3.90
N PRO A 403 -10.58 9.58 4.78
CA PRO A 403 -10.59 9.35 6.22
C PRO A 403 -11.86 8.62 6.67
N GLY A 404 -11.76 7.89 7.78
CA GLY A 404 -12.91 7.23 8.39
C GLY A 404 -13.99 8.23 8.80
N ILE A 405 -15.26 7.87 8.58
CA ILE A 405 -16.41 8.61 9.09
C ILE A 405 -16.45 8.42 10.61
N VAL A 406 -16.58 9.52 11.35
CA VAL A 406 -16.77 9.53 12.80
C VAL A 406 -18.24 9.74 13.13
N ASP A 407 -18.78 8.91 14.01
CA ASP A 407 -20.10 9.07 14.60
C ASP A 407 -19.94 9.10 16.12
N ALA A 408 -20.35 10.19 16.77
CA ALA A 408 -20.14 10.38 18.19
C ALA A 408 -21.42 10.72 18.92
N TRP A 409 -21.50 10.29 20.17
CA TRP A 409 -22.67 10.46 21.02
C TRP A 409 -22.26 10.84 22.44
N ILE A 410 -23.01 11.74 23.06
CA ILE A 410 -23.11 11.79 24.52
C ILE A 410 -24.37 11.00 24.87
N GLY A 411 -24.24 9.90 25.60
CA GLY A 411 -25.38 9.03 25.87
C GLY A 411 -25.03 7.73 26.60
N ASN A 412 -26.06 7.00 27.00
CA ASN A 412 -25.92 5.73 27.69
C ASN A 412 -25.73 4.60 26.67
N VAL A 413 -24.47 4.22 26.45
CA VAL A 413 -24.08 3.10 25.57
C VAL A 413 -23.75 1.88 26.40
N THR A 414 -24.34 0.74 26.05
CA THR A 414 -24.13 -0.55 26.69
C THR A 414 -22.94 -1.31 26.11
N LYS A 415 -22.36 -2.24 26.88
CA LYS A 415 -21.29 -3.13 26.37
C LYS A 415 -21.73 -3.97 25.15
N ALA A 416 -23.02 -4.28 25.02
CA ALA A 416 -23.56 -5.02 23.88
C ALA A 416 -23.57 -4.18 22.59
N GLU A 417 -23.87 -2.89 22.70
CA GLU A 417 -23.79 -1.96 21.57
C GLU A 417 -22.33 -1.75 21.14
N MET A 418 -21.36 -1.86 22.06
CA MET A 418 -19.93 -1.77 21.74
C MET A 418 -19.41 -2.91 20.86
N THR A 419 -20.06 -4.07 20.82
CA THR A 419 -19.63 -5.23 20.00
C THR A 419 -20.50 -5.47 18.78
N ASN A 420 -21.66 -4.82 18.66
CA ASN A 420 -22.57 -4.99 17.54
C ASN A 420 -22.24 -4.03 16.37
N PHE A 421 -21.29 -4.40 15.51
CA PHE A 421 -20.93 -3.63 14.30
C PHE A 421 -21.95 -3.74 13.16
N THR A 422 -23.05 -4.49 13.32
CA THR A 422 -24.06 -4.66 12.25
C THR A 422 -25.12 -3.56 12.23
N GLY A 423 -25.23 -2.78 13.31
CA GLY A 423 -26.17 -1.67 13.43
C GLY A 423 -25.49 -0.40 13.96
N LYS A 424 -26.03 0.75 13.57
CA LYS A 424 -25.64 2.04 14.15
C LYS A 424 -26.19 2.15 15.57
N PRO A 425 -25.37 2.49 16.57
CA PRO A 425 -25.87 2.72 17.92
C PRO A 425 -26.82 3.92 17.95
N ASN A 426 -27.85 3.86 18.79
CA ASN A 426 -28.72 4.99 19.09
C ASN A 426 -28.97 5.02 20.61
N PRO A 427 -27.97 5.46 21.39
CA PRO A 427 -28.04 5.35 22.84
C PRO A 427 -29.16 6.22 23.43
N GLY A 428 -29.68 5.80 24.58
CA GLY A 428 -30.58 6.63 25.40
C GLY A 428 -29.83 7.80 26.08
N SER A 429 -30.57 8.70 26.72
CA SER A 429 -29.95 9.77 27.53
C SER A 429 -29.15 9.19 28.69
N ALA A 430 -27.97 9.72 28.94
CA ALA A 430 -27.14 9.39 30.09
C ALA A 430 -27.37 10.34 31.25
N THR A 431 -27.30 9.85 32.49
CA THR A 431 -27.29 10.72 33.67
C THR A 431 -25.92 11.38 33.79
N LEU A 432 -25.87 12.69 33.53
CA LEU A 432 -24.65 13.50 33.60
C LEU A 432 -24.35 13.99 35.01
N VAL A 433 -25.39 14.33 35.77
CA VAL A 433 -25.27 14.76 37.17
C VAL A 433 -26.34 14.09 38.00
N ASN A 434 -25.93 13.56 39.15
CA ASN A 434 -26.82 12.99 40.14
C ASN A 434 -26.60 13.69 41.49
N LEU A 435 -27.56 14.50 41.93
CA LEU A 435 -27.58 15.18 43.23
C LEU A 435 -28.66 14.58 44.16
N GLY A 436 -28.95 13.28 44.00
CA GLY A 436 -30.00 12.59 44.74
C GLY A 436 -31.39 12.83 44.15
N ALA A 437 -32.17 13.74 44.75
CA ALA A 437 -33.52 14.06 44.27
C ALA A 437 -33.54 14.82 42.93
N VAL A 438 -32.40 15.39 42.53
CA VAL A 438 -32.24 16.07 41.24
C VAL A 438 -31.29 15.27 40.35
N GLN A 439 -31.76 14.92 39.16
CA GLN A 439 -30.95 14.25 38.15
C GLN A 439 -30.96 15.05 36.86
N VAL A 440 -29.76 15.29 36.32
CA VAL A 440 -29.59 15.90 35.00
C VAL A 440 -29.16 14.79 34.06
N SER A 441 -29.96 14.53 33.04
CA SER A 441 -29.65 13.61 31.96
C SER A 441 -29.43 14.36 30.67
N GLY A 442 -28.55 13.84 29.81
CA GLY A 442 -28.19 14.48 28.54
C GLY A 442 -28.09 13.48 27.40
N LYS A 443 -28.38 13.96 26.19
CA LYS A 443 -28.10 13.26 24.94
C LYS A 443 -27.60 14.25 23.90
N ALA A 444 -26.58 13.88 23.15
CA ALA A 444 -26.08 14.65 22.01
C ALA A 444 -25.58 13.72 20.90
N HIS A 445 -25.57 14.21 19.68
CA HIS A 445 -25.06 13.51 18.52
C HIS A 445 -24.20 14.42 17.63
N ALA A 446 -23.09 13.89 17.13
CA ALA A 446 -22.27 14.55 16.13
C ALA A 446 -21.70 13.54 15.14
N GLY A 447 -21.90 13.79 13.85
CA GLY A 447 -21.34 12.99 12.76
C GLY A 447 -20.38 13.80 11.90
N VAL A 448 -19.23 13.23 11.57
CA VAL A 448 -18.20 13.85 10.73
C VAL A 448 -17.78 12.86 9.67
N GLY A 449 -17.78 13.27 8.40
CA GLY A 449 -17.29 12.41 7.34
C GLY A 449 -16.98 13.20 6.09
N ASN A 450 -16.07 12.65 5.30
CA ASN A 450 -15.90 13.06 3.91
C ASN A 450 -16.19 11.85 3.02
N THR A 451 -16.95 12.03 1.95
CA THR A 451 -17.28 10.96 1.00
C THR A 451 -16.40 10.98 -0.24
N THR A 452 -15.65 12.07 -0.45
CA THR A 452 -14.76 12.22 -1.60
C THR A 452 -13.29 11.98 -1.22
N PRO A 453 -12.58 11.09 -1.94
CA PRO A 453 -11.13 10.92 -1.75
C PRO A 453 -10.37 12.21 -1.98
N THR A 454 -9.39 12.49 -1.12
CA THR A 454 -8.44 13.60 -1.28
C THR A 454 -7.13 13.06 -1.83
N ALA A 455 -6.62 13.64 -2.91
CA ALA A 455 -5.34 13.26 -3.49
C ALA A 455 -4.19 13.75 -2.61
N VAL A 456 -3.24 12.86 -2.32
CA VAL A 456 -2.02 13.14 -1.55
C VAL A 456 -0.82 12.71 -2.37
N ASP A 457 -0.03 13.68 -2.81
CA ASP A 457 1.18 13.42 -3.57
C ASP A 457 2.39 13.22 -2.67
N PHE A 458 3.22 12.23 -2.98
CA PHE A 458 4.51 11.95 -2.36
C PHE A 458 5.61 12.12 -3.39
N SER A 459 6.58 12.99 -3.08
CA SER A 459 7.83 13.10 -3.84
C SER A 459 8.78 11.96 -3.47
N TYR A 460 9.80 11.69 -4.30
CA TYR A 460 10.83 10.70 -3.95
C TYR A 460 11.50 10.99 -2.60
N ALA A 461 11.74 12.27 -2.29
CA ALA A 461 12.25 12.68 -0.98
C ALA A 461 11.29 12.29 0.16
N ASP A 462 9.98 12.52 -0.01
CA ASP A 462 8.96 12.11 0.97
C ASP A 462 8.96 10.58 1.17
N ILE A 463 9.13 9.82 0.08
CA ILE A 463 9.17 8.35 0.09
C ILE A 463 10.41 7.84 0.82
N THR A 464 11.59 8.38 0.51
CA THR A 464 12.85 8.00 1.17
C THR A 464 12.85 8.36 2.66
N ALA A 465 12.27 9.50 3.03
CA ALA A 465 12.10 9.91 4.41
C ALA A 465 10.91 9.21 5.11
N GLN A 466 10.08 8.47 4.35
CA GLN A 466 8.83 7.87 4.81
C GLN A 466 7.92 8.85 5.56
N SER A 467 7.82 10.07 5.04
CA SER A 467 7.08 11.15 5.68
C SER A 467 5.60 10.81 5.75
N LYS A 468 4.99 10.89 6.94
CA LYS A 468 3.54 10.74 7.12
C LYS A 468 2.84 12.04 6.71
N LYS A 469 1.78 11.94 5.90
CA LYS A 469 0.91 13.05 5.52
C LYS A 469 -0.50 12.80 6.04
N THR A 470 -1.07 13.81 6.72
CA THR A 470 -2.40 13.73 7.32
C THR A 470 -3.45 14.32 6.38
N VAL A 471 -4.50 13.57 6.12
CA VAL A 471 -5.71 14.08 5.47
C VAL A 471 -6.79 14.26 6.52
N THR A 472 -7.31 15.47 6.65
CA THR A 472 -8.40 15.80 7.58
C THR A 472 -9.70 15.95 6.80
N THR A 473 -10.80 15.48 7.38
CA THR A 473 -12.15 15.69 6.84
C THR A 473 -12.49 17.19 6.82
N SER A 474 -13.04 17.68 5.71
CA SER A 474 -13.39 19.09 5.52
C SER A 474 -14.47 19.60 6.47
N ASN A 475 -15.28 18.69 7.02
CA ASN A 475 -16.43 19.03 7.87
C ASN A 475 -16.05 19.21 9.35
N LEU A 476 -14.79 18.99 9.72
CA LEU A 476 -14.28 19.19 11.08
C LEU A 476 -13.80 20.65 11.27
N ALA A 477 -14.65 21.63 10.96
CA ALA A 477 -14.34 23.06 11.18
C ALA A 477 -14.35 23.44 12.68
N GLN A 478 -14.96 22.60 13.52
CA GLN A 478 -15.02 22.70 14.98
C GLN A 478 -14.63 21.36 15.62
N SER A 479 -14.28 21.37 16.90
CA SER A 479 -13.90 20.13 17.59
C SER A 479 -15.11 19.19 17.76
N LEU A 480 -14.84 17.88 17.92
CA LEU A 480 -15.89 16.87 18.11
C LEU A 480 -16.73 17.17 19.34
N THR A 481 -16.08 17.53 20.45
CA THR A 481 -16.76 17.90 21.70
C THR A 481 -17.56 19.19 21.55
N GLY A 482 -17.06 20.18 20.81
CA GLY A 482 -17.81 21.39 20.48
C GLY A 482 -19.09 21.10 19.69
N SER A 483 -19.00 20.18 18.72
CA SER A 483 -20.16 19.74 17.92
C SER A 483 -21.19 19.01 18.78
N LEU A 484 -20.74 18.10 19.65
CA LEU A 484 -21.60 17.41 20.62
C LEU A 484 -22.25 18.38 21.61
N LEU A 485 -21.53 19.40 22.07
CA LEU A 485 -22.09 20.41 22.96
C LEU A 485 -23.16 21.27 22.29
N GLY A 486 -22.98 21.57 21.00
CA GLY A 486 -23.98 22.30 20.21
C GLY A 486 -25.32 21.55 20.09
N ASP A 487 -25.29 20.21 20.07
CA ASP A 487 -26.48 19.35 19.97
C ASP A 487 -26.93 18.79 21.34
N LEU A 488 -26.31 19.20 22.44
CA LEU A 488 -26.58 18.62 23.76
C LEU A 488 -27.96 19.02 24.30
N ALA A 489 -28.88 18.06 24.29
CA ALA A 489 -30.20 18.18 24.90
C ALA A 489 -30.16 17.69 26.35
N LEU A 490 -30.46 18.58 27.30
CA LEU A 490 -30.52 18.26 28.73
C LEU A 490 -31.97 18.09 29.21
N ASN A 491 -32.20 17.07 30.03
CA ASN A 491 -33.45 16.83 30.74
C ASN A 491 -33.18 16.77 32.25
N ILE A 492 -33.82 17.69 32.98
CA ILE A 492 -33.65 17.87 34.42
C ILE A 492 -34.88 17.33 35.13
N LYS A 493 -34.71 16.30 35.96
CA LYS A 493 -35.77 15.72 36.79
C LYS A 493 -35.55 16.11 38.25
N VAL A 494 -36.58 16.65 38.90
CA VAL A 494 -36.59 16.98 40.34
C VAL A 494 -37.72 16.23 41.02
N GLY A 495 -37.36 15.23 41.84
CA GLY A 495 -38.32 14.39 42.56
C GLY A 495 -39.33 13.68 41.65
N PRO A 496 -40.42 13.10 42.21
CA PRO A 496 -41.46 12.44 41.42
C PRO A 496 -42.30 13.41 40.56
N LEU A 497 -42.16 14.73 40.77
CA LEU A 497 -42.98 15.77 40.13
C LEU A 497 -42.32 16.43 38.91
N GLY A 498 -41.02 16.21 38.66
CA GLY A 498 -40.36 16.60 37.41
C GLY A 498 -40.23 18.12 37.17
N LEU A 499 -40.19 18.94 38.23
CA LEU A 499 -40.09 20.41 38.08
C LEU A 499 -38.68 20.82 37.58
N PRO A 500 -38.55 21.72 36.60
CA PRO A 500 -37.24 22.19 36.15
C PRO A 500 -36.59 23.12 37.18
N VAL A 501 -35.29 22.93 37.48
CA VAL A 501 -34.49 23.90 38.27
C VAL A 501 -33.82 24.88 37.31
N PRO A 502 -34.12 26.19 37.38
CA PRO A 502 -33.45 27.20 36.57
C PRO A 502 -31.94 27.20 36.84
N GLY A 503 -31.12 27.30 35.78
CA GLY A 503 -29.66 27.48 35.89
C GLY A 503 -28.81 26.21 36.05
N LEU A 504 -29.37 25.07 36.45
CA LEU A 504 -28.57 23.83 36.55
C LEU A 504 -28.07 23.36 35.19
N GLY A 505 -28.91 23.44 34.15
CA GLY A 505 -28.51 23.09 32.78
C GLY A 505 -27.32 23.92 32.29
N THR A 506 -27.37 25.24 32.51
CA THR A 506 -26.29 26.16 32.11
C THR A 506 -24.99 25.90 32.87
N THR A 507 -25.06 25.54 34.15
CA THR A 507 -23.88 25.15 34.93
C THR A 507 -23.23 23.88 34.37
N VAL A 508 -24.03 22.86 34.04
CA VAL A 508 -23.53 21.61 33.44
C VAL A 508 -22.88 21.87 32.08
N THR A 509 -23.54 22.62 31.19
CA THR A 509 -22.96 22.96 29.88
C THR A 509 -21.70 23.82 30.03
N SER A 510 -21.62 24.71 31.02
CA SER A 510 -20.43 25.52 31.28
C SER A 510 -19.25 24.69 31.79
N ILE A 511 -19.50 23.71 32.66
CA ILE A 511 -18.45 22.79 33.14
C ILE A 511 -17.88 22.01 31.95
N ILE A 512 -18.74 21.40 31.11
CA ILE A 512 -18.29 20.64 29.94
C ILE A 512 -17.60 21.56 28.91
N GLY A 513 -18.15 22.75 28.68
CA GLY A 513 -17.57 23.78 27.80
C GLY A 513 -16.15 24.18 28.23
N SER A 514 -15.92 24.38 29.53
CA SER A 514 -14.59 24.71 30.06
C SER A 514 -13.56 23.59 29.91
N ALA A 515 -14.00 22.34 29.87
CA ALA A 515 -13.16 21.16 29.73
C ALA A 515 -13.05 20.64 28.28
N THR A 516 -13.66 21.32 27.30
CA THR A 516 -13.77 20.85 25.90
C THR A 516 -12.40 20.51 25.29
N GLY A 517 -11.41 21.39 25.45
CA GLY A 517 -10.06 21.15 24.92
C GLY A 517 -9.37 19.92 25.56
N SER A 518 -9.57 19.70 26.86
CA SER A 518 -9.06 18.52 27.56
C SER A 518 -9.77 17.25 27.11
N ILE A 519 -11.10 17.28 26.95
CA ILE A 519 -11.89 16.15 26.46
C ILE A 519 -11.45 15.76 25.04
N ASP A 520 -11.31 16.73 24.13
CA ASP A 520 -10.84 16.47 22.77
C ASP A 520 -9.43 15.86 22.77
N GLN A 521 -8.53 16.35 23.64
CA GLN A 521 -7.19 15.79 23.80
C GLN A 521 -7.23 14.35 24.32
N VAL A 522 -8.13 14.01 25.27
CA VAL A 522 -8.36 12.63 25.72
C VAL A 522 -8.77 11.78 24.53
N LEU A 523 -9.87 12.12 23.87
CA LEU A 523 -10.44 11.32 22.78
C LEU A 523 -9.42 11.10 21.67
N ALA A 524 -8.69 12.15 21.29
CA ALA A 524 -7.66 12.05 20.25
C ALA A 524 -6.47 11.18 20.69
N SER A 525 -6.05 11.21 21.96
CA SER A 525 -4.98 10.35 22.49
C SER A 525 -5.42 8.89 22.57
N LEU A 526 -6.67 8.63 22.98
CA LEU A 526 -7.23 7.27 23.04
C LEU A 526 -7.32 6.65 21.64
N LEU A 527 -7.90 7.38 20.67
CA LEU A 527 -8.03 6.91 19.29
C LEU A 527 -6.66 6.72 18.63
N ALA A 528 -5.74 7.65 18.83
CA ALA A 528 -4.39 7.55 18.29
C ALA A 528 -3.63 6.32 18.80
N THR A 529 -3.85 5.95 20.07
CA THR A 529 -3.27 4.72 20.66
C THR A 529 -3.80 3.45 19.99
N LEU A 530 -5.02 3.50 19.43
CA LEU A 530 -5.63 2.41 18.68
C LEU A 530 -5.34 2.49 17.17
N GLY A 531 -4.47 3.40 16.72
CA GLY A 531 -4.14 3.57 15.30
C GLY A 531 -5.23 4.26 14.48
N VAL A 532 -6.18 4.94 15.13
CA VAL A 532 -7.29 5.64 14.49
C VAL A 532 -7.24 7.15 14.75
N GLY A 533 -7.56 7.96 13.72
CA GLY A 533 -7.67 9.42 13.85
C GLY A 533 -9.13 9.87 13.86
N VAL A 534 -9.46 10.91 14.63
CA VAL A 534 -10.79 11.55 14.58
C VAL A 534 -10.87 12.38 13.30
N GLY A 535 -11.63 11.91 12.32
CA GLY A 535 -11.81 12.61 11.04
C GLY A 535 -10.47 12.88 10.33
N GLN A 536 -9.45 12.05 10.61
CA GLN A 536 -8.09 12.15 10.10
C GLN A 536 -7.61 10.77 9.67
N ALA A 537 -6.84 10.72 8.59
CA ALA A 537 -6.08 9.55 8.18
C ALA A 537 -4.64 9.97 7.87
N ASP A 538 -3.68 9.30 8.50
CA ASP A 538 -2.28 9.45 8.20
C ASP A 538 -1.88 8.38 7.19
N VAL A 539 -1.27 8.82 6.09
CA VAL A 539 -0.75 7.93 5.04
C VAL A 539 0.73 8.19 4.80
N TRP A 540 1.45 7.15 4.42
CA TRP A 540 2.82 7.28 3.98
C TRP A 540 3.15 6.23 2.93
N VAL A 541 4.10 6.57 2.07
CA VAL A 541 4.64 5.68 1.04
C VAL A 541 6.02 5.24 1.53
N SER A 542 6.19 3.94 1.73
CA SER A 542 7.44 3.35 2.24
C SER A 542 8.44 2.99 1.14
N GLY A 543 8.00 2.98 -0.11
CA GLY A 543 8.84 2.63 -1.25
C GLY A 543 8.10 2.79 -2.57
N VAL A 544 8.88 3.04 -3.62
CA VAL A 544 8.41 3.01 -5.00
C VAL A 544 9.39 2.16 -5.81
N ARG A 545 8.85 1.24 -6.60
CA ARG A 545 9.62 0.43 -7.54
C ARG A 545 9.20 0.79 -8.94
N CYS A 546 10.16 1.29 -9.68
CA CYS A 546 10.07 1.56 -11.10
C CYS A 546 10.93 0.53 -11.79
N ASP A 547 10.31 -0.56 -12.24
CA ASP A 547 11.05 -1.56 -12.97
C ASP A 547 11.54 -1.00 -14.30
N ARG A 548 12.77 -1.37 -14.64
CA ARG A 548 13.25 -1.19 -16.01
C ARG A 548 12.28 -1.88 -16.94
N ALA A 549 11.91 -1.20 -18.01
CA ALA A 549 11.04 -1.82 -18.99
C ALA A 549 11.71 -3.08 -19.54
N VAL A 550 10.92 -4.14 -19.68
CA VAL A 550 11.37 -5.43 -20.21
C VAL A 550 10.56 -5.76 -21.45
N LEU A 551 11.19 -6.49 -22.38
CA LEU A 551 10.52 -6.98 -23.58
C LEU A 551 9.42 -7.98 -23.18
N VAL A 552 8.28 -7.86 -23.85
CA VAL A 552 7.11 -8.69 -23.62
C VAL A 552 6.53 -9.16 -24.96
N ASN A 553 5.86 -10.31 -24.92
CA ASN A 553 5.31 -11.00 -26.09
C ASN A 553 3.80 -11.18 -26.02
#